data_AF-A0A6B3AR75-F1
#
_entry.id   AF-A0A6B3AR75-F1
#
_cell.length_a   1.000
_cell.length_b   1.000
_cell.length_c   1.000
_cell.angle_alpha   90.00
_cell.angle_beta   90.00
_cell.angle_gamma   90.00
#
_symmetry.space_group_name_H-M   'P 1'
#
loop_
_entity.id
_entity.type
_entity.pdbx_description
1 polymer ?
#
loop_
_entity_poly.entity_id
_entity_poly.type
_entity_poly.pdbx_seq_one_letter_code
_entity_poly.pdbx_strand_id
1 'polypeptide(L)'
;MPHVPQDVLDRLAALEREVRQLRGRAQIRPALTEILAGTVRIGEGGELIVQAPGGVRHLLVGHLGTTYGEREYGVLIRRRDGTEAVSVWNGVNPTEPQALRIKDAQGHDLLTEDVKAGGLYRPWIPLPDLADDRITTWPTTTSTSFTTLEQGNAFLQHPRIAALVSLSGTGQVRLLVDDQVIATATNGNIDGTYAVPGYDFGDRVNIKVQARTTSAGDPVYARTRYLYGVGSA
;
A
#
# COMPACT_ATOMS: atom_id res chain seq x y z
N MET A 1 -30.98 -68.93 33.14
CA MET A 1 -30.08 -67.97 32.46
C MET A 1 -30.61 -67.79 31.04
N PRO A 2 -30.73 -66.57 30.50
CA PRO A 2 -31.26 -66.38 29.15
C PRO A 2 -30.29 -67.00 28.15
N HIS A 3 -30.77 -67.96 27.35
CA HIS A 3 -29.99 -68.55 26.26
C HIS A 3 -29.90 -67.53 25.13
N VAL A 4 -28.76 -66.84 25.04
CA VAL A 4 -28.43 -66.06 23.84
C VAL A 4 -28.11 -67.06 22.74
N PRO A 5 -28.80 -67.02 21.57
CA PRO A 5 -28.49 -67.91 20.46
C PRO A 5 -27.03 -67.72 20.01
N GLN A 6 -26.32 -68.81 19.83
CA GLN A 6 -24.88 -68.85 19.49
C GLN A 6 -24.54 -67.99 18.25
N ASP A 7 -25.47 -67.92 17.30
CA ASP A 7 -25.43 -67.07 16.11
C ASP A 7 -25.27 -65.58 16.40
N VAL A 8 -25.84 -65.07 17.52
CA VAL A 8 -25.72 -63.66 17.91
C VAL A 8 -24.32 -63.34 18.41
N LEU A 9 -23.70 -64.26 19.15
CA LEU A 9 -22.33 -64.10 19.66
C LEU A 9 -21.31 -64.22 18.53
N ASP A 10 -21.53 -65.13 17.59
CA ASP A 10 -20.68 -65.28 16.40
C ASP A 10 -20.77 -64.05 15.49
N ARG A 11 -21.97 -63.49 15.34
CA ARG A 11 -22.18 -62.24 14.60
C ARG A 11 -21.55 -61.03 15.29
N LEU A 12 -21.57 -60.98 16.63
CA LEU A 12 -20.88 -59.95 17.39
C LEU A 12 -19.35 -60.05 17.23
N ALA A 13 -18.80 -61.26 17.30
CA ALA A 13 -17.37 -61.50 17.11
C ALA A 13 -16.92 -61.24 15.65
N ALA A 14 -17.80 -61.44 14.66
CA ALA A 14 -17.56 -61.02 13.29
C ALA A 14 -17.52 -59.49 13.15
N LEU A 15 -18.48 -58.78 13.75
CA LEU A 15 -18.52 -57.32 13.76
C LEU A 15 -17.31 -56.71 14.49
N GLU A 16 -16.87 -57.29 15.60
CA GLU A 16 -15.67 -56.83 16.31
C GLU A 16 -14.40 -56.96 15.47
N ARG A 17 -14.27 -58.06 14.71
CA ARG A 17 -13.14 -58.25 13.78
C ARG A 17 -13.17 -57.23 12.66
N GLU A 18 -14.34 -56.95 12.09
CA GLU A 18 -14.52 -55.98 11.02
C GLU A 18 -14.23 -54.55 11.49
N VAL A 19 -14.71 -54.18 12.68
CA VAL A 19 -14.39 -52.90 13.33
C VAL A 19 -12.89 -52.77 13.62
N ARG A 20 -12.23 -53.84 14.08
CA ARG A 20 -10.78 -53.84 14.33
C ARG A 20 -9.98 -53.66 13.03
N GLN A 21 -10.41 -54.29 11.93
CA GLN A 21 -9.81 -54.09 10.61
C GLN A 21 -10.04 -52.67 10.07
N LEU A 22 -11.25 -52.12 10.24
CA LEU A 22 -11.57 -50.75 9.83
C LEU A 22 -10.76 -49.71 10.62
N ARG A 23 -10.65 -49.87 11.94
CA ARG A 23 -9.79 -49.01 12.79
C ARG A 23 -8.33 -49.08 12.36
N GLY A 24 -7.82 -50.30 12.09
CA GLY A 24 -6.49 -50.50 11.54
C GLY A 24 -6.29 -49.73 10.25
N ARG A 25 -7.19 -49.87 9.26
CA ARG A 25 -7.12 -49.19 7.96
C ARG A 25 -7.29 -47.67 8.03
N ALA A 26 -8.06 -47.17 8.99
CA ALA A 26 -8.24 -45.73 9.19
C ALA A 26 -6.95 -45.03 9.64
N GLN A 27 -6.04 -45.75 10.33
CA GLN A 27 -4.75 -45.22 10.81
C GLN A 27 -3.60 -45.35 9.80
N ILE A 28 -3.81 -45.95 8.62
CA ILE A 28 -2.77 -46.15 7.58
C ILE A 28 -2.99 -45.29 6.35
N ARG A 29 -3.93 -44.34 6.37
CA ARG A 29 -4.12 -43.43 5.24
C ARG A 29 -2.83 -42.60 5.11
N PRO A 30 -2.13 -42.67 3.97
CA PRO A 30 -1.01 -41.76 3.70
C PRO A 30 -1.50 -40.32 3.83
N ALA A 31 -0.60 -39.41 4.21
CA ALA A 31 -0.90 -37.99 4.16
C ALA A 31 -1.42 -37.64 2.76
N LEU A 32 -2.43 -36.78 2.66
CA LEU A 32 -2.92 -36.30 1.39
C LEU A 32 -1.80 -35.52 0.71
N THR A 33 -1.24 -36.08 -0.37
CA THR A 33 -0.13 -35.46 -1.11
C THR A 33 -0.59 -34.65 -2.32
N GLU A 34 -1.81 -34.90 -2.82
CA GLU A 34 -2.32 -34.28 -4.03
C GLU A 34 -3.85 -34.09 -3.97
N ILE A 35 -4.31 -32.97 -4.54
CA ILE A 35 -5.74 -32.65 -4.72
C ILE A 35 -5.94 -32.44 -6.23
N LEU A 36 -6.45 -33.46 -6.92
CA LEU A 36 -6.59 -33.45 -8.38
C LEU A 36 -7.83 -32.67 -8.87
N ALA A 37 -8.88 -32.60 -8.05
CA ALA A 37 -10.13 -31.92 -8.39
C ALA A 37 -10.89 -31.48 -7.12
N GLY A 38 -11.75 -30.47 -7.26
CA GLY A 38 -12.54 -29.89 -6.17
C GLY A 38 -11.91 -28.63 -5.57
N THR A 39 -12.58 -28.05 -4.58
CA THR A 39 -12.16 -26.81 -3.91
C THR A 39 -11.43 -27.11 -2.61
N VAL A 40 -10.28 -26.47 -2.39
CA VAL A 40 -9.61 -26.48 -1.08
C VAL A 40 -10.25 -25.40 -0.20
N ARG A 41 -11.01 -25.84 0.81
CA ARG A 41 -11.62 -24.93 1.80
C ARG A 41 -10.87 -25.02 3.12
N ILE A 42 -10.34 -23.88 3.57
CA ILE A 42 -9.71 -23.72 4.88
C ILE A 42 -10.67 -22.87 5.73
N GLY A 43 -11.37 -23.49 6.67
CA GLY A 43 -12.37 -22.85 7.53
C GLY A 43 -11.87 -22.61 8.95
N GLU A 44 -12.68 -21.93 9.77
CA GLU A 44 -12.50 -21.79 11.23
C GLU A 44 -11.12 -21.22 11.64
N GLY A 45 -10.53 -20.47 10.71
CA GLY A 45 -9.22 -19.87 10.84
C GLY A 45 -8.04 -20.83 10.72
N GLY A 46 -8.17 -21.88 9.93
CA GLY A 46 -7.00 -22.60 9.43
C GLY A 46 -6.09 -21.69 8.60
N GLU A 47 -4.89 -22.19 8.31
CA GLU A 47 -3.89 -21.53 7.48
C GLU A 47 -3.30 -22.50 6.46
N LEU A 48 -2.87 -21.97 5.32
CA LEU A 48 -2.01 -22.65 4.35
C LEU A 48 -0.57 -22.16 4.57
N ILE A 49 0.33 -23.10 4.83
CA ILE A 49 1.75 -22.81 5.05
C ILE A 49 2.60 -23.57 4.03
N VAL A 50 3.49 -22.86 3.33
CA VAL A 50 4.60 -23.48 2.59
C VAL A 50 5.86 -23.31 3.41
N GLN A 51 6.44 -24.41 3.89
CA GLN A 51 7.58 -24.40 4.80
C GLN A 51 8.79 -25.11 4.17
N ALA A 52 9.95 -24.46 4.22
CA ALA A 52 11.23 -25.05 3.80
C ALA A 52 11.81 -25.97 4.90
N PRO A 53 12.73 -26.89 4.56
CA PRO A 53 13.38 -27.78 5.54
C PRO A 53 14.08 -27.06 6.70
N GLY A 54 14.49 -25.80 6.52
CA GLY A 54 15.08 -24.95 7.57
C GLY A 54 14.07 -24.27 8.49
N GLY A 55 12.78 -24.64 8.41
CA GLY A 55 11.72 -24.09 9.25
C GLY A 55 11.11 -22.77 8.76
N VAL A 56 11.73 -22.11 7.77
CA VAL A 56 11.23 -20.87 7.17
C VAL A 56 9.89 -21.12 6.47
N ARG A 57 8.86 -20.36 6.84
CA ARG A 57 7.54 -20.39 6.22
C ARG A 57 7.49 -19.36 5.10
N HIS A 58 7.66 -19.79 3.85
CA HIS A 58 7.76 -18.93 2.67
C HIS A 58 6.43 -18.36 2.20
N LEU A 59 5.34 -19.10 2.36
CA LEU A 59 3.98 -18.63 2.07
C LEU A 59 3.11 -18.92 3.28
N LEU A 60 2.37 -17.91 3.72
CA LEU A 60 1.31 -18.05 4.70
C LEU A 60 0.05 -17.39 4.13
N VAL A 61 -1.05 -18.12 4.15
CA VAL A 61 -2.38 -17.61 3.77
C VAL A 61 -3.38 -18.04 4.83
N GLY A 62 -4.19 -17.10 5.31
CA GLY A 62 -5.14 -17.35 6.39
C GLY A 62 -4.67 -16.67 7.67
N HIS A 63 -4.74 -17.36 8.79
CA HIS A 63 -4.46 -16.76 10.10
C HIS A 63 -2.97 -16.41 10.26
N LEU A 64 -2.63 -15.12 10.31
CA LEU A 64 -1.24 -14.66 10.44
C LEU A 64 -0.83 -14.30 11.88
N GLY A 65 -1.80 -14.19 12.77
CA GLY A 65 -1.58 -13.84 14.16
C GLY A 65 -2.85 -13.35 14.83
N THR A 66 -2.79 -13.17 16.15
CA THR A 66 -3.85 -12.50 16.90
C THR A 66 -3.34 -11.14 17.31
N THR A 67 -3.96 -10.10 16.78
CA THR A 67 -3.58 -8.70 16.99
C THR A 67 -4.72 -8.08 17.80
N TYR A 68 -4.44 -7.68 19.05
CA TYR A 68 -5.41 -7.04 19.96
C TYR A 68 -6.68 -7.86 20.25
N GLY A 69 -6.52 -9.18 20.33
CA GLY A 69 -7.61 -10.11 20.63
C GLY A 69 -8.43 -10.51 19.40
N GLU A 70 -8.17 -9.90 18.24
CA GLU A 70 -8.79 -10.29 16.97
C GLU A 70 -7.85 -11.16 16.14
N ARG A 71 -8.43 -12.16 15.48
CA ARG A 71 -7.69 -13.03 14.57
C ARG A 71 -7.46 -12.28 13.27
N GLU A 72 -6.20 -12.03 12.96
CA GLU A 72 -5.82 -11.37 11.73
C GLU A 72 -5.63 -12.39 10.61
N TYR A 73 -6.21 -12.08 9.45
CA TYR A 73 -6.14 -12.90 8.25
C TYR A 73 -5.41 -12.15 7.15
N GLY A 74 -4.52 -12.82 6.43
CA GLY A 74 -3.79 -12.15 5.38
C GLY A 74 -2.96 -13.08 4.52
N VAL A 75 -2.03 -12.48 3.79
CA VAL A 75 -1.05 -13.17 2.96
C VAL A 75 0.34 -12.68 3.32
N LEU A 76 1.29 -13.60 3.46
CA LEU A 76 2.70 -13.28 3.67
C LEU A 76 3.56 -14.16 2.78
N ILE A 77 4.38 -13.52 1.94
CA ILE A 77 5.36 -14.16 1.07
C ILE A 77 6.75 -13.72 1.50
N ARG A 78 7.64 -14.68 1.78
CA ARG A 78 9.00 -14.44 2.24
C ARG A 78 10.06 -14.93 1.26
N ARG A 79 11.19 -14.22 1.22
CA ARG A 79 12.41 -14.61 0.49
C ARG A 79 13.06 -15.85 1.10
N ARG A 80 14.12 -16.33 0.43
CA ARG A 80 14.93 -17.48 0.87
C ARG A 80 15.44 -17.35 2.30
N ASP A 81 15.81 -16.13 2.71
CA ASP A 81 16.33 -15.81 4.05
C ASP A 81 15.23 -15.59 5.11
N GLY A 82 13.96 -15.68 4.73
CA GLY A 82 12.82 -15.43 5.62
C GLY A 82 12.40 -13.96 5.72
N THR A 83 13.03 -13.03 5.00
CA THR A 83 12.58 -11.63 4.95
C THR A 83 11.30 -11.49 4.16
N GLU A 84 10.46 -10.52 4.53
CA GLU A 84 9.18 -10.24 3.86
C GLU A 84 9.40 -9.65 2.46
N ALA A 85 8.75 -10.25 1.46
CA ALA A 85 8.72 -9.76 0.08
C ALA A 85 7.36 -9.16 -0.29
N VAL A 86 6.26 -9.82 0.10
CA VAL A 86 4.89 -9.33 -0.12
C VAL A 86 4.06 -9.60 1.13
N SER A 87 3.27 -8.63 1.56
CA SER A 87 2.32 -8.81 2.65
C SER A 87 1.00 -8.09 2.40
N VAL A 88 -0.08 -8.72 2.86
CA VAL A 88 -1.33 -8.05 3.23
C VAL A 88 -1.52 -8.38 4.70
N TRP A 89 -0.99 -7.51 5.55
CA TRP A 89 -0.90 -7.73 6.99
C TRP A 89 -0.68 -6.40 7.69
N ASN A 90 -1.35 -6.16 8.81
CA ASN A 90 -1.21 -4.95 9.61
C ASN A 90 0.12 -4.96 10.40
N GLY A 91 0.53 -6.15 10.86
CA GLY A 91 1.68 -6.25 11.75
C GLY A 91 1.29 -5.91 13.18
N VAL A 92 1.61 -4.69 13.62
CA VAL A 92 1.63 -4.27 15.04
C VAL A 92 0.60 -3.21 15.43
N ASN A 93 -0.17 -2.60 14.51
CA ASN A 93 -1.05 -1.45 14.82
C ASN A 93 -2.53 -1.71 14.50
N PRO A 94 -3.37 -2.09 15.47
CA PRO A 94 -4.72 -2.63 15.25
C PRO A 94 -5.72 -1.63 14.66
N THR A 95 -5.36 -0.34 14.68
CA THR A 95 -6.26 0.74 14.29
C THR A 95 -6.20 1.06 12.80
N GLU A 96 -5.11 0.67 12.13
CA GLU A 96 -4.96 0.92 10.69
C GLU A 96 -5.41 -0.30 9.87
N PRO A 97 -6.10 -0.09 8.73
CA PRO A 97 -6.41 -1.18 7.81
C PRO A 97 -5.15 -1.91 7.35
N GLN A 98 -5.29 -3.17 6.94
CA GLN A 98 -4.19 -3.93 6.36
C GLN A 98 -3.72 -3.23 5.08
N ALA A 99 -2.40 -3.04 4.96
CA ALA A 99 -1.80 -2.53 3.74
C ALA A 99 -1.18 -3.67 2.93
N LEU A 100 -1.40 -3.64 1.62
CA LEU A 100 -0.59 -4.34 0.64
C LEU A 100 0.78 -3.70 0.59
N ARG A 101 1.82 -4.51 0.83
CA ARG A 101 3.23 -4.10 0.73
C ARG A 101 3.98 -5.03 -0.18
N ILE A 102 4.82 -4.46 -1.05
CA ILE A 102 5.85 -5.16 -1.81
C ILE A 102 7.18 -4.54 -1.41
N LYS A 103 8.08 -5.35 -0.86
CA LYS A 103 9.35 -4.89 -0.29
C LYS A 103 10.53 -5.28 -1.16
N ASP A 104 11.63 -4.54 -1.10
CA ASP A 104 12.94 -4.97 -1.63
C ASP A 104 13.63 -5.95 -0.67
N ALA A 105 14.83 -6.42 -1.02
CA ALA A 105 15.58 -7.37 -0.19
C ALA A 105 16.11 -6.75 1.11
N GLN A 106 16.10 -5.43 1.22
CA GLN A 106 16.53 -4.64 2.37
C GLN A 106 15.35 -4.28 3.29
N GLY A 107 14.12 -4.61 2.88
CA GLY A 107 12.90 -4.34 3.65
C GLY A 107 12.24 -3.00 3.34
N HIS A 108 12.74 -2.24 2.37
CA HIS A 108 12.11 -0.99 1.93
C HIS A 108 10.87 -1.27 1.10
N ASP A 109 9.84 -0.45 1.25
CA ASP A 109 8.62 -0.54 0.45
C ASP A 109 8.86 -0.04 -0.99
N LEU A 110 8.78 -0.96 -1.95
CA LEU A 110 8.77 -0.68 -3.38
C LEU A 110 7.40 -0.20 -3.85
N LEU A 111 6.35 -0.86 -3.36
CA LEU A 111 4.96 -0.52 -3.62
C LEU A 111 4.16 -0.70 -2.34
N THR A 112 3.36 0.31 -1.98
CA THR A 112 2.45 0.24 -0.84
C THR A 112 1.23 1.09 -1.11
N GLU A 113 0.08 0.66 -0.63
CA GLU A 113 -1.16 1.43 -0.70
C GLU A 113 -1.29 2.44 0.44
N ASP A 114 -2.05 3.51 0.18
CA ASP A 114 -2.43 4.48 1.20
C ASP A 114 -3.72 4.03 1.89
N VAL A 115 -3.59 3.35 3.02
CA VAL A 115 -4.75 2.78 3.75
C VAL A 115 -5.69 3.83 4.35
N LYS A 116 -5.27 5.11 4.45
CA LYS A 116 -6.10 6.18 5.03
C LYS A 116 -6.88 6.92 3.96
N ALA A 117 -6.20 7.31 2.88
CA ALA A 117 -6.78 8.15 1.82
C ALA A 117 -7.16 7.37 0.56
N GLY A 118 -6.69 6.13 0.41
CA GLY A 118 -6.79 5.35 -0.82
C GLY A 118 -5.75 5.78 -1.87
N GLY A 119 -5.37 4.84 -2.73
CA GLY A 119 -4.38 5.04 -3.78
C GLY A 119 -2.96 4.60 -3.41
N LEU A 120 -1.96 5.22 -4.03
CA LEU A 120 -0.56 4.82 -3.90
C LEU A 120 0.08 5.56 -2.71
N TYR A 121 0.69 4.82 -1.79
CA TYR A 121 1.54 5.40 -0.74
C TYR A 121 3.02 5.35 -1.12
N ARG A 122 3.48 4.30 -1.82
CA ARG A 122 4.84 4.18 -2.40
C ARG A 122 4.71 3.54 -3.79
N PRO A 123 5.57 3.87 -4.76
CA PRO A 123 6.76 4.70 -4.64
C PRO A 123 6.50 6.21 -4.86
N TRP A 124 7.35 7.05 -4.27
CA TRP A 124 7.44 8.47 -4.63
C TRP A 124 8.65 8.58 -5.54
N ILE A 125 8.47 8.83 -6.84
CA ILE A 125 9.62 9.04 -7.71
C ILE A 125 9.44 10.35 -8.45
N PRO A 126 10.14 11.39 -7.98
CA PRO A 126 10.90 12.16 -8.94
C PRO A 126 12.37 12.25 -8.55
N LEU A 127 13.19 12.12 -9.59
CA LEU A 127 14.46 12.83 -9.66
C LEU A 127 14.13 14.18 -10.29
N PRO A 128 14.54 15.33 -9.72
CA PRO A 128 14.21 16.62 -10.29
C PRO A 128 14.77 16.69 -11.72
N ASP A 129 13.94 17.15 -12.66
CA ASP A 129 14.45 17.64 -13.93
C ASP A 129 15.40 18.80 -13.58
N LEU A 130 16.66 18.67 -14.00
CA LEU A 130 17.66 19.72 -13.74
C LEU A 130 17.19 21.02 -14.40
N ALA A 131 16.72 21.95 -13.57
CA ALA A 131 16.25 23.25 -13.98
C ALA A 131 17.42 24.23 -14.12
N ASP A 132 17.38 25.08 -15.15
CA ASP A 132 18.32 26.19 -15.29
C ASP A 132 18.21 27.11 -14.07
N ASP A 133 19.33 27.35 -13.39
CA ASP A 133 19.40 28.16 -12.18
C ASP A 133 19.54 29.66 -12.46
N ARG A 134 19.76 30.03 -13.73
CA ARG A 134 19.82 31.44 -14.14
C ARG A 134 18.43 32.07 -14.04
N ILE A 135 18.23 32.93 -13.06
CA ILE A 135 16.95 33.62 -12.78
C ILE A 135 16.37 34.29 -14.04
N THR A 136 17.21 34.82 -14.92
CA THR A 136 16.78 35.51 -16.15
C THR A 136 16.08 34.60 -17.16
N THR A 137 16.22 33.27 -17.04
CA THR A 137 15.51 32.31 -17.90
C THR A 137 14.23 31.77 -17.26
N TRP A 138 13.92 32.20 -16.04
CA TRP A 138 12.71 31.78 -15.35
C TRP A 138 11.51 32.56 -15.86
N PRO A 139 10.30 31.96 -15.85
CA PRO A 139 9.06 32.68 -16.05
C PRO A 139 8.94 33.90 -15.12
N THR A 140 8.51 35.04 -15.65
CA THR A 140 8.48 36.32 -14.93
C THR A 140 7.21 37.13 -15.19
N THR A 141 6.88 38.02 -14.25
CA THR A 141 5.80 39.00 -14.35
C THR A 141 6.15 40.29 -13.61
N THR A 142 5.62 41.42 -14.09
CA THR A 142 5.65 42.73 -13.42
C THR A 142 4.25 43.18 -12.96
N SER A 143 3.26 42.29 -13.07
CA SER A 143 1.87 42.55 -12.71
C SER A 143 1.68 42.53 -11.20
N THR A 144 0.90 43.50 -10.68
CA THR A 144 0.41 43.52 -9.29
C THR A 144 -0.78 42.60 -9.06
N SER A 145 -1.36 42.06 -10.15
CA SER A 145 -2.34 40.97 -10.12
C SER A 145 -1.67 39.63 -10.37
N PHE A 146 -2.18 38.55 -9.77
CA PHE A 146 -1.64 37.19 -9.97
C PHE A 146 -1.73 36.78 -11.43
N THR A 147 -0.59 36.43 -12.03
CA THR A 147 -0.48 35.92 -13.39
C THR A 147 0.05 34.48 -13.36
N THR A 148 -0.51 33.60 -14.18
CA THR A 148 0.00 32.23 -14.36
C THR A 148 1.33 32.25 -15.07
N LEU A 149 2.34 31.65 -14.44
CA LEU A 149 3.70 31.54 -14.95
C LEU A 149 4.00 30.13 -15.46
N GLU A 150 3.52 29.11 -14.74
CA GLU A 150 3.68 27.71 -15.13
C GLU A 150 2.33 26.98 -14.97
N GLN A 151 2.05 26.04 -15.86
CA GLN A 151 0.84 25.22 -15.82
C GLN A 151 1.13 23.82 -16.38
N GLY A 152 0.56 22.80 -15.76
CA GLY A 152 0.61 21.41 -16.22
C GLY A 152 -0.68 20.67 -15.87
N ASN A 153 -0.90 19.52 -16.52
CA ASN A 153 -1.95 18.58 -16.13
C ASN A 153 -1.30 17.32 -15.57
N ALA A 154 -1.88 16.78 -14.50
CA ALA A 154 -1.40 15.56 -13.87
C ALA A 154 -2.58 14.62 -13.58
N PHE A 155 -2.30 13.31 -13.50
CA PHE A 155 -3.22 12.33 -12.96
C PHE A 155 -2.90 12.09 -11.50
N LEU A 156 -3.91 12.19 -10.64
CA LEU A 156 -3.75 12.00 -9.20
C LEU A 156 -3.57 10.52 -8.87
N GLN A 157 -2.42 10.18 -8.30
CA GLN A 157 -2.16 8.85 -7.72
C GLN A 157 -1.99 8.89 -6.20
N HIS A 158 -1.80 10.10 -5.67
CA HIS A 158 -1.42 10.39 -4.29
C HIS A 158 -2.29 11.53 -3.75
N PRO A 159 -2.68 11.49 -2.47
CA PRO A 159 -3.59 12.47 -1.84
C PRO A 159 -2.92 13.82 -1.52
N ARG A 160 -1.59 13.88 -1.55
CA ARG A 160 -0.81 15.08 -1.23
C ARG A 160 0.24 15.32 -2.31
N ILE A 161 0.69 16.57 -2.40
CA ILE A 161 1.75 16.99 -3.32
C ILE A 161 2.90 17.60 -2.51
N ALA A 162 4.11 17.09 -2.73
CA ALA A 162 5.34 17.75 -2.32
C ALA A 162 5.76 18.75 -3.39
N ALA A 163 5.97 20.01 -3.01
CA ALA A 163 6.32 21.08 -3.94
C ALA A 163 7.44 21.99 -3.40
N LEU A 164 8.38 22.31 -4.29
CA LEU A 164 9.29 23.45 -4.14
C LEU A 164 9.10 24.39 -5.34
N VAL A 165 8.61 25.59 -5.05
CA VAL A 165 8.53 26.69 -6.02
C VAL A 165 9.42 27.81 -5.52
N SER A 166 10.49 28.10 -6.28
CA SER A 166 11.40 29.20 -5.97
C SER A 166 10.80 30.52 -6.45
N LEU A 167 10.94 31.57 -5.64
CA LEU A 167 10.61 32.95 -5.99
C LEU A 167 11.87 33.81 -5.90
N SER A 168 12.06 34.67 -6.91
CA SER A 168 13.08 35.73 -6.91
C SER A 168 12.44 37.08 -7.19
N GLY A 169 12.87 38.11 -6.47
CA GLY A 169 12.24 39.44 -6.45
C GLY A 169 11.26 39.63 -5.28
N THR A 170 10.74 40.85 -5.13
CA THR A 170 9.79 41.21 -4.06
C THR A 170 8.36 41.01 -4.54
N GLY A 171 7.66 40.03 -3.97
CA GLY A 171 6.32 39.67 -4.42
C GLY A 171 5.75 38.44 -3.74
N GLN A 172 4.79 37.82 -4.40
CA GLN A 172 4.10 36.63 -3.92
C GLN A 172 4.04 35.56 -5.00
N VAL A 173 4.14 34.31 -4.59
CA VAL A 173 3.91 33.13 -5.42
C VAL A 173 2.85 32.24 -4.77
N ARG A 174 1.99 31.62 -5.57
CA ARG A 174 1.00 30.66 -5.11
C ARG A 174 0.93 29.45 -6.02
N LEU A 175 0.67 28.30 -5.41
CA LEU A 175 0.45 27.02 -6.08
C LEU A 175 -1.05 26.71 -6.03
N LEU A 176 -1.61 26.30 -7.16
CA LEU A 176 -3.02 25.96 -7.29
C LEU A 176 -3.21 24.56 -7.88
N VAL A 177 -4.29 23.90 -7.46
CA VAL A 177 -4.86 22.71 -8.08
C VAL A 177 -6.30 23.03 -8.44
N ASP A 178 -6.66 22.91 -9.72
CA ASP A 178 -7.99 23.26 -10.27
C ASP A 178 -8.52 24.60 -9.76
N ASP A 179 -7.68 25.62 -9.87
CA ASP A 179 -7.94 27.01 -9.44
C ASP A 179 -8.13 27.21 -7.94
N GLN A 180 -8.00 26.16 -7.12
CA GLN A 180 -7.94 26.27 -5.66
C GLN A 180 -6.50 26.46 -5.18
N VAL A 181 -6.27 27.48 -4.36
CA VAL A 181 -4.95 27.78 -3.80
C VAL A 181 -4.61 26.77 -2.70
N ILE A 182 -3.50 26.04 -2.86
CA ILE A 182 -3.02 25.06 -1.89
C ILE A 182 -1.80 25.54 -1.09
N ALA A 183 -1.06 26.51 -1.63
CA ALA A 183 0.08 27.13 -0.95
C ALA A 183 0.30 28.56 -1.45
N THR A 184 0.82 29.44 -0.58
CA THR A 184 1.23 30.80 -0.94
C THR A 184 2.46 31.18 -0.13
N ALA A 185 3.44 31.82 -0.77
CA ALA A 185 4.61 32.40 -0.13
C ALA A 185 4.74 33.88 -0.51
N THR A 186 5.25 34.69 0.42
CA THR A 186 5.53 36.12 0.23
C THR A 186 7.02 36.35 0.44
N ASN A 187 7.70 36.94 -0.53
CA ASN A 187 9.14 37.19 -0.50
C ASN A 187 9.96 35.94 -0.13
N GLY A 188 9.52 34.76 -0.60
CA GLY A 188 10.12 33.48 -0.26
C GLY A 188 9.53 32.34 -1.09
N ASN A 189 10.05 31.14 -0.84
CA ASN A 189 9.70 29.94 -1.59
C ASN A 189 8.48 29.23 -0.99
N ILE A 190 7.75 28.50 -1.83
CA ILE A 190 6.86 27.43 -1.37
C ILE A 190 7.76 26.20 -1.21
N ASP A 191 7.83 25.62 -0.02
CA ASP A 191 8.58 24.38 0.24
C ASP A 191 7.82 23.54 1.27
N GLY A 192 7.28 22.40 0.85
CA GLY A 192 6.54 21.53 1.75
C GLY A 192 5.58 20.57 1.06
N THR A 193 4.71 19.95 1.87
CA THR A 193 3.71 18.97 1.43
C THR A 193 2.29 19.48 1.69
N TYR A 194 1.48 19.53 0.65
CA TYR A 194 0.15 20.14 0.66
C TYR A 194 -0.92 19.10 0.27
N ALA A 195 -2.09 19.16 0.89
CA ALA A 195 -3.21 18.29 0.53
C ALA A 195 -3.77 18.68 -0.84
N VAL A 196 -4.17 17.69 -1.64
CA VAL A 196 -4.88 17.91 -2.89
C VAL A 196 -6.37 18.10 -2.56
N PRO A 197 -6.97 19.27 -2.83
CA PRO A 197 -8.38 19.49 -2.56
C PRO A 197 -9.25 18.57 -3.43
N GLY A 198 -10.23 17.91 -2.80
CA GLY A 198 -11.14 17.02 -3.52
C GLY A 198 -10.46 15.83 -4.20
N TYR A 199 -9.34 15.35 -3.65
CA TYR A 199 -8.61 14.20 -4.19
C TYR A 199 -9.54 13.02 -4.52
N ASP A 200 -9.47 12.59 -5.77
CA ASP A 200 -9.98 11.30 -6.25
C ASP A 200 -8.89 10.59 -7.06
N PHE A 201 -8.79 9.27 -6.89
CA PHE A 201 -7.73 8.49 -7.51
C PHE A 201 -7.95 8.37 -9.01
N GLY A 202 -6.93 8.71 -9.79
CA GLY A 202 -6.94 8.66 -11.25
C GLY A 202 -7.51 9.92 -11.91
N ASP A 203 -8.03 10.87 -11.13
CA ASP A 203 -8.57 12.12 -11.67
C ASP A 203 -7.51 12.99 -12.32
N ARG A 204 -7.91 13.70 -13.38
CA ARG A 204 -7.04 14.64 -14.08
C ARG A 204 -7.21 16.03 -13.49
N VAL A 205 -6.16 16.55 -12.87
CA VAL A 205 -6.14 17.90 -12.30
C VAL A 205 -5.24 18.84 -13.08
N ASN A 206 -5.55 20.13 -13.02
CA ASN A 206 -4.70 21.19 -13.52
C ASN A 206 -3.91 21.85 -12.39
N ILE A 207 -2.58 21.85 -12.51
CA ILE A 207 -1.69 22.48 -11.53
C ILE A 207 -1.14 23.78 -12.13
N LYS A 208 -1.24 24.88 -11.37
CA LYS A 208 -0.77 26.22 -11.79
C LYS A 208 0.15 26.83 -10.74
N VAL A 209 1.23 27.46 -11.21
CA VAL A 209 2.02 28.40 -10.41
C VAL A 209 1.69 29.81 -10.88
N GLN A 210 1.28 30.64 -9.94
CA GLN A 210 0.99 32.05 -10.20
C GLN A 210 1.88 32.94 -9.34
N ALA A 211 2.30 34.07 -9.88
CA ALA A 211 3.05 35.07 -9.14
C ALA A 211 2.51 36.48 -9.38
N ARG A 212 2.86 37.40 -8.48
CA ARG A 212 2.67 38.85 -8.62
C ARG A 212 3.76 39.61 -7.90
N THR A 213 4.06 40.81 -8.37
CA THR A 213 4.90 41.77 -7.65
C THR A 213 4.06 42.59 -6.66
N THR A 214 4.68 43.08 -5.60
CA THR A 214 4.04 44.06 -4.69
C THR A 214 4.12 45.49 -5.21
N SER A 215 4.98 45.75 -6.19
CA SER A 215 5.24 47.08 -6.76
C SER A 215 5.25 47.00 -8.28
N ALA A 216 4.41 47.80 -8.95
CA ALA A 216 4.33 47.78 -10.41
C ALA A 216 5.69 48.12 -11.04
N GLY A 217 6.12 47.31 -12.00
CA GLY A 217 7.40 47.48 -12.72
C GLY A 217 8.57 46.68 -12.15
N ASP A 218 8.49 46.23 -10.89
CA ASP A 218 9.50 45.33 -10.31
C ASP A 218 9.22 43.90 -10.75
N PRO A 219 10.13 43.23 -11.49
CA PRO A 219 9.90 41.88 -11.97
C PRO A 219 10.04 40.87 -10.82
N VAL A 220 9.13 39.90 -10.80
CA VAL A 220 9.26 38.70 -9.99
C VAL A 220 9.40 37.49 -10.90
N TYR A 221 10.24 36.55 -10.51
CA TYR A 221 10.54 35.33 -11.24
C TYR A 221 10.14 34.15 -10.38
N ALA A 222 9.43 33.18 -10.95
CA ALA A 222 9.11 31.96 -10.21
C ALA A 222 9.33 30.72 -11.08
N ARG A 223 9.78 29.64 -10.45
CA ARG A 223 10.02 28.37 -11.11
C ARG A 223 9.78 27.19 -10.18
N THR A 224 9.09 26.19 -10.66
CA THR A 224 8.96 24.89 -9.99
C THR A 224 10.29 24.14 -10.05
N ARG A 225 10.81 23.70 -8.91
CA ARG A 225 12.04 22.90 -8.78
C ARG A 225 11.75 21.42 -8.65
N TYR A 226 10.75 21.08 -7.84
CA TYR A 226 10.18 19.75 -7.77
C TYR A 226 8.68 19.85 -7.52
N LEU A 227 7.94 18.90 -8.08
CA LEU A 227 6.51 18.75 -7.90
C LEU A 227 6.14 17.29 -8.11
N TYR A 228 5.66 16.62 -7.06
CA TYR A 228 5.29 15.21 -7.15
C TYR A 228 4.27 14.80 -6.09
N GLY A 229 3.55 13.72 -6.40
CA GLY A 229 2.60 13.10 -5.48
C GLY A 229 3.29 12.37 -4.34
N VAL A 230 2.73 12.50 -3.14
CA VAL A 230 3.17 11.84 -1.91
C VAL A 230 1.99 11.32 -1.10
N GLY A 231 2.20 10.23 -0.38
CA GLY A 231 1.17 9.60 0.48
C GLY A 231 0.69 10.51 1.61
N SER A 232 -0.40 10.10 2.28
CA SER A 232 -1.11 10.90 3.28
C SER A 232 -0.29 11.25 4.52
N ALA A 233 0.70 10.43 4.90
CA ALA A 233 1.59 10.55 6.06
C ALA A 233 0.88 10.94 7.36
#